data_AF-A0A4S3IYA2-F1
#
_entry.id   AF-A0A4S3IYA2-F1
#
_cell.length_a   1.000
_cell.length_b   1.000
_cell.length_c   1.000
_cell.angle_alpha   90.00
_cell.angle_beta   90.00
_cell.angle_gamma   90.00
#
_symmetry.space_group_name_H-M   'P 1'
#
loop_
_entity.id
_entity.type
_entity.pdbx_description
1 polymer ?
#
loop_
_entity_poly.entity_id
_entity_poly.type
_entity_poly.pdbx_seq_one_letter_code
_entity_poly.pdbx_strand_id
1 'polypeptide(L)'
;MSCLRLLDIATIQTANVATPFPGGSSDLPPLWYFLPVIDVGDDTDEGSIFAYNGSRRHDLSRFFKANYPNLHFNSLEKIHRAYPCTSQLPKHGEYFSSISAAYGDATFTCPGIKIASSMADHFLPNNIWNYRYNVQAPRLISEGLGVPHIFELSAIFGVGFAGSSESSSYGSLNAAIVPVVMHYWISFVKILNPNHFKYHEAPYWEPWGSGDGRRLRLQTNSTEMELIPQGLSQNCSMWRTLSKEMDV
;
A
#
# COMPACT_ATOMS: atom_id res chain seq x y z
N MET A 1 -16.59 -22.70 -25.21
CA MET A 1 -15.34 -22.15 -25.79
C MET A 1 -15.41 -21.88 -27.28
N SER A 2 -15.96 -22.75 -28.14
CA SER A 2 -16.04 -22.48 -29.58
C SER A 2 -16.83 -21.21 -29.93
N CYS A 3 -17.91 -20.92 -29.19
CA CYS A 3 -18.65 -19.67 -29.30
C CYS A 3 -17.78 -18.44 -28.95
N LEU A 4 -17.09 -18.45 -27.81
CA LEU A 4 -16.23 -17.34 -27.37
C LEU A 4 -15.04 -17.07 -28.31
N ARG A 5 -14.46 -18.10 -28.92
CA ARG A 5 -13.31 -17.96 -29.86
C ARG A 5 -13.71 -17.39 -31.23
N LEU A 6 -15.00 -17.34 -31.54
CA LEU A 6 -15.55 -16.75 -32.75
C LEU A 6 -15.98 -15.28 -32.55
N LEU A 7 -15.96 -14.79 -31.30
CA LEU A 7 -16.28 -13.40 -30.99
C LEU A 7 -15.07 -12.50 -31.25
N ASP A 8 -15.33 -11.29 -31.73
CA ASP A 8 -14.29 -10.28 -31.85
C ASP A 8 -13.86 -9.73 -30.47
N ILE A 9 -12.69 -9.10 -30.46
CA ILE A 9 -12.11 -8.56 -29.24
C ILE A 9 -12.99 -7.46 -28.62
N ALA A 10 -13.72 -6.69 -29.42
CA ALA A 10 -14.61 -5.65 -28.92
C ALA A 10 -15.76 -6.25 -28.09
N THR A 11 -16.34 -7.34 -28.59
CA THR A 11 -17.39 -8.11 -27.92
C THR A 11 -16.87 -8.75 -26.64
N ILE A 12 -15.67 -9.33 -26.68
CA ILE A 12 -15.05 -9.91 -25.47
C ILE A 12 -14.79 -8.83 -24.42
N GLN A 13 -14.30 -7.65 -24.82
CA GLN A 13 -14.02 -6.54 -23.89
C GLN A 13 -15.29 -5.98 -23.23
N THR A 14 -16.48 -6.13 -23.83
CA THR A 14 -17.73 -5.74 -23.17
C THR A 14 -18.06 -6.57 -21.92
N ALA A 15 -17.54 -7.80 -21.83
CA ALA A 15 -17.73 -8.72 -20.70
C ALA A 15 -16.45 -8.93 -19.85
N ASN A 16 -15.30 -8.41 -20.30
CA ASN A 16 -14.02 -8.45 -19.60
C ASN A 16 -13.94 -7.35 -18.53
N VAL A 17 -14.89 -7.37 -17.61
CA VAL A 17 -15.01 -6.46 -16.47
C VAL A 17 -14.58 -7.19 -15.20
N ALA A 18 -14.01 -6.47 -14.23
CA ALA A 18 -13.53 -7.09 -12.99
C ALA A 18 -14.69 -7.75 -12.21
N THR A 19 -14.55 -9.04 -11.88
CA THR A 19 -15.46 -9.81 -11.02
C THR A 19 -14.68 -10.73 -10.08
N PRO A 20 -15.17 -11.01 -8.86
CA PRO A 20 -14.59 -12.05 -8.00
C PRO A 20 -14.71 -13.44 -8.65
N PHE A 21 -13.81 -14.39 -8.36
CA PHE A 21 -14.11 -15.79 -8.66
C PHE A 21 -15.37 -16.20 -7.88
N PRO A 22 -16.36 -16.87 -8.50
CA PRO A 22 -17.58 -17.29 -7.80
C PRO A 22 -17.25 -18.09 -6.53
N GLY A 23 -17.50 -17.50 -5.35
CA GLY A 23 -17.24 -18.08 -4.02
C GLY A 23 -15.78 -18.46 -3.75
N GLY A 24 -14.80 -17.72 -4.29
CA GLY A 24 -13.37 -18.07 -4.29
C GLY A 24 -12.88 -18.82 -3.03
N SER A 25 -12.33 -20.04 -3.11
CA SER A 25 -12.07 -20.90 -4.29
C SER A 25 -12.56 -22.32 -3.99
N SER A 26 -13.18 -23.03 -4.93
CA SER A 26 -13.60 -24.42 -4.64
C SER A 26 -12.51 -25.48 -4.86
N ASP A 27 -11.26 -25.10 -5.16
CA ASP A 27 -10.03 -25.69 -4.57
C ASP A 27 -8.81 -25.45 -5.47
N LEU A 28 -7.78 -24.84 -4.87
CA LEU A 28 -6.34 -25.08 -5.06
C LEU A 28 -5.64 -24.33 -3.90
N PRO A 29 -4.68 -24.94 -3.19
CA PRO A 29 -4.00 -24.28 -2.07
C PRO A 29 -3.13 -23.11 -2.56
N PRO A 30 -2.80 -22.15 -1.66
CA PRO A 30 -2.29 -20.83 -2.05
C PRO A 30 -0.98 -20.88 -2.85
N LEU A 31 -0.90 -20.03 -3.88
CA LEU A 31 0.18 -19.89 -4.87
C LEU A 31 1.54 -19.38 -4.32
N TRP A 32 1.71 -19.27 -3.01
CA TRP A 32 2.88 -18.60 -2.41
C TRP A 32 3.91 -19.61 -1.90
N TYR A 33 5.08 -19.63 -2.54
CA TYR A 33 6.28 -20.27 -1.99
C TYR A 33 6.98 -19.32 -1.02
N PHE A 34 7.26 -19.78 0.20
CA PHE A 34 8.01 -19.04 1.21
C PHE A 34 9.50 -18.97 0.83
N LEU A 35 9.85 -18.00 -0.01
CA LEU A 35 11.23 -17.56 -0.25
C LEU A 35 11.52 -16.35 0.65
N PRO A 36 12.80 -15.97 0.87
CA PRO A 36 13.11 -14.67 1.42
C PRO A 36 12.36 -13.59 0.65
N VAL A 37 11.45 -12.90 1.33
CA VAL A 37 10.58 -11.88 0.76
C VAL A 37 11.30 -10.55 0.88
N ILE A 38 11.52 -9.88 -0.26
CA ILE A 38 11.77 -8.44 -0.19
C ILE A 38 10.43 -7.82 0.16
N ASP A 39 10.49 -6.93 1.14
CA ASP A 39 9.64 -5.79 1.26
C ASP A 39 8.17 -6.02 1.01
N VAL A 40 7.50 -6.34 2.11
CA VAL A 40 6.17 -5.78 2.23
C VAL A 40 6.34 -4.29 2.51
N GLY A 41 5.83 -3.42 1.68
CA GLY A 41 5.94 -2.00 1.89
C GLY A 41 4.78 -1.27 1.25
N ASP A 42 4.56 -0.06 1.73
CA ASP A 42 3.40 0.75 1.40
C ASP A 42 3.81 2.22 1.31
N ASP A 43 3.09 3.00 0.52
CA ASP A 43 3.18 4.46 0.50
C ASP A 43 2.47 5.09 1.71
N THR A 44 2.79 6.34 2.05
CA THR A 44 2.12 7.02 3.18
C THR A 44 0.62 7.20 2.96
N ASP A 45 0.17 7.45 1.72
CA ASP A 45 -1.20 7.81 1.39
C ASP A 45 -1.79 6.87 0.32
N GLU A 46 -1.66 5.55 0.52
CA GLU A 46 -2.10 4.49 -0.40
C GLU A 46 -3.49 4.69 -1.01
N GLY A 47 -4.44 5.13 -0.18
CA GLY A 47 -5.83 5.31 -0.60
C GLY A 47 -6.09 6.53 -1.47
N SER A 48 -5.15 7.46 -1.63
CA SER A 48 -5.45 8.82 -2.11
C SER A 48 -5.94 8.88 -3.55
N ILE A 49 -5.51 7.95 -4.40
CA ILE A 49 -5.94 7.88 -5.81
C ILE A 49 -7.14 6.96 -6.04
N PHE A 50 -7.58 6.22 -5.02
CA PHE A 50 -8.67 5.24 -5.11
C PHE A 50 -9.91 5.64 -4.30
N ALA A 51 -9.73 6.42 -3.24
CA ALA A 51 -10.77 6.79 -2.32
C ALA A 51 -11.81 7.72 -2.94
N TYR A 52 -13.06 7.52 -2.55
CA TYR A 52 -14.14 8.42 -2.95
C TYR A 52 -13.93 9.84 -2.40
N ASN A 53 -14.04 10.84 -3.28
CA ASN A 53 -13.95 12.25 -2.92
C ASN A 53 -15.21 12.74 -2.17
N GLY A 54 -15.35 12.32 -0.91
CA GLY A 54 -16.50 12.60 -0.07
C GLY A 54 -16.38 13.91 0.72
N SER A 55 -17.52 14.54 0.99
CA SER A 55 -17.59 15.81 1.74
C SER A 55 -18.38 15.69 3.04
N ARG A 56 -19.00 14.54 3.31
CA ARG A 56 -19.88 14.34 4.47
C ARG A 56 -19.59 13.01 5.15
N ARG A 57 -19.88 12.93 6.45
CA ARG A 57 -19.74 11.69 7.25
C ARG A 57 -20.34 10.46 6.58
N HIS A 58 -21.56 10.57 6.06
CA HIS A 58 -22.22 9.43 5.41
C HIS A 58 -21.52 8.92 4.14
N ASP A 59 -20.62 9.71 3.52
CA ASP A 59 -19.91 9.31 2.29
C ASP A 59 -18.91 8.20 2.58
N LEU A 60 -18.26 8.20 3.75
CA LEU A 60 -17.39 7.12 4.18
C LEU A 60 -18.15 5.81 4.27
N SER A 61 -19.29 5.80 4.98
CA SER A 61 -20.12 4.60 5.08
C SER A 61 -20.63 4.12 3.73
N ARG A 62 -21.05 5.04 2.86
CA ARG A 62 -21.52 4.70 1.51
C ARG A 62 -20.42 4.05 0.68
N PHE A 63 -19.22 4.62 0.71
CA PHE A 63 -18.06 4.11 -0.03
C PHE A 63 -17.64 2.72 0.48
N PHE A 64 -17.52 2.53 1.80
CA PHE A 64 -17.18 1.23 2.36
C PHE A 64 -18.25 0.17 2.12
N LYS A 65 -19.53 0.52 2.22
CA LYS A 65 -20.62 -0.42 1.93
C LYS A 65 -20.70 -0.79 0.44
N ALA A 66 -20.28 0.10 -0.45
CA ALA A 66 -20.22 -0.18 -1.88
C ALA A 66 -19.11 -1.19 -2.24
N ASN A 67 -17.96 -1.11 -1.57
CA ASN A 67 -16.82 -2.03 -1.80
C ASN A 67 -16.89 -3.30 -0.95
N TYR A 68 -17.49 -3.23 0.24
CA TYR A 68 -17.65 -4.33 1.19
C TYR A 68 -19.13 -4.45 1.62
N PRO A 69 -19.99 -5.06 0.77
CA PRO A 69 -21.44 -5.08 0.97
C PRO A 69 -21.91 -5.79 2.24
N ASN A 70 -21.07 -6.63 2.84
CA ASN A 70 -21.41 -7.40 4.04
C ASN A 70 -21.13 -6.64 5.35
N LEU A 71 -20.53 -5.43 5.31
CA LEU A 71 -20.26 -4.62 6.51
C LEU A 71 -21.53 -4.18 7.24
N HIS A 72 -21.65 -4.49 8.53
CA HIS A 72 -22.79 -4.08 9.35
C HIS A 72 -22.67 -2.64 9.86
N PHE A 73 -23.79 -2.07 10.30
CA PHE A 73 -23.84 -0.72 10.88
C PHE A 73 -22.82 -0.54 12.02
N ASN A 74 -22.74 -1.50 12.95
CA ASN A 74 -21.79 -1.45 14.07
C ASN A 74 -20.33 -1.45 13.60
N SER A 75 -20.02 -2.15 12.51
CA SER A 75 -18.68 -2.21 11.92
C SER A 75 -18.33 -0.89 11.24
N LEU A 76 -19.28 -0.27 10.52
CA LEU A 76 -19.12 1.08 9.97
C LEU A 76 -18.90 2.14 11.07
N GLU A 77 -19.55 2.02 12.22
CA GLU A 77 -19.31 2.91 13.36
C GLU A 77 -17.91 2.75 13.98
N LYS A 78 -17.33 1.54 13.95
CA LYS A 78 -15.92 1.34 14.34
C LYS A 78 -14.98 2.08 13.38
N ILE A 79 -15.23 1.98 12.07
CA ILE A 79 -14.43 2.68 11.05
C ILE A 79 -14.52 4.19 11.25
N HIS A 80 -15.71 4.74 11.49
CA HIS A 80 -15.88 6.17 11.80
C HIS A 80 -15.09 6.65 13.01
N ARG A 81 -14.96 5.80 14.04
CA ARG A 81 -14.21 6.14 15.26
C ARG A 81 -12.69 6.07 15.02
N ALA A 82 -12.24 5.10 14.22
CA ALA A 82 -10.82 4.95 13.87
C ALA A 82 -10.34 6.05 12.90
N TYR A 83 -11.23 6.54 12.03
CA TYR A 83 -10.92 7.54 11.00
C TYR A 83 -11.86 8.76 11.12
N PRO A 84 -11.71 9.60 12.17
CA PRO A 84 -12.50 10.81 12.31
C PRO A 84 -12.18 11.81 11.18
N CYS A 85 -13.09 12.78 10.98
CA CYS A 85 -12.85 13.90 10.06
C CYS A 85 -11.57 14.64 10.46
N THR A 86 -10.67 14.88 9.50
CA THR A 86 -9.44 15.65 9.70
C THR A 86 -9.48 16.93 8.86
N SER A 87 -8.36 17.68 8.85
CA SER A 87 -8.25 18.87 8.01
C SER A 87 -8.48 18.55 6.53
N GLN A 88 -9.32 19.36 5.87
CA GLN A 88 -9.59 19.25 4.45
C GLN A 88 -8.29 19.34 3.64
N LEU A 89 -8.10 18.40 2.70
CA LEU A 89 -6.98 18.39 1.77
C LEU A 89 -7.27 19.27 0.54
N PRO A 90 -6.25 19.86 -0.11
CA PRO A 90 -6.42 20.66 -1.32
C PRO A 90 -7.24 19.93 -2.38
N LYS A 91 -8.17 20.61 -3.06
CA LYS A 91 -8.99 20.07 -4.17
C LYS A 91 -9.94 18.90 -3.83
N HIS A 92 -10.05 18.51 -2.56
CA HIS A 92 -10.89 17.41 -2.12
C HIS A 92 -12.01 17.86 -1.16
N GLY A 93 -13.04 17.02 -1.04
CA GLY A 93 -14.10 17.19 -0.06
C GLY A 93 -13.59 17.01 1.38
N GLU A 94 -14.33 17.54 2.35
CA GLU A 94 -13.94 17.57 3.77
C GLU A 94 -13.65 16.17 4.35
N TYR A 95 -14.34 15.13 3.88
CA TYR A 95 -14.19 13.76 4.38
C TYR A 95 -13.21 12.91 3.56
N PHE A 96 -12.67 13.42 2.46
CA PHE A 96 -11.78 12.66 1.59
C PHE A 96 -10.56 12.13 2.33
N SER A 97 -9.93 12.93 3.19
CA SER A 97 -8.74 12.51 3.95
C SER A 97 -9.02 11.29 4.83
N SER A 98 -10.17 11.27 5.52
CA SER A 98 -10.60 10.14 6.35
C SER A 98 -10.92 8.91 5.51
N ILE A 99 -11.58 9.10 4.35
CA ILE A 99 -11.92 7.99 3.44
C ILE A 99 -10.63 7.40 2.83
N SER A 100 -9.69 8.26 2.42
CA SER A 100 -8.38 7.89 1.89
C SER A 100 -7.57 7.09 2.91
N ALA A 101 -7.40 7.61 4.12
CA ALA A 101 -6.68 6.92 5.19
C ALA A 101 -7.32 5.57 5.53
N ALA A 102 -8.65 5.52 5.67
CA ALA A 102 -9.36 4.29 5.97
C ALA A 102 -9.19 3.24 4.87
N TYR A 103 -9.31 3.65 3.60
CA TYR A 103 -9.22 2.73 2.47
C TYR A 103 -7.79 2.25 2.21
N GLY A 104 -6.81 3.16 2.36
CA GLY A 104 -5.39 2.86 2.29
C GLY A 104 -4.99 1.79 3.31
N ASP A 105 -5.35 2.01 4.58
CA ASP A 105 -5.07 1.05 5.64
C ASP A 105 -5.78 -0.29 5.43
N ALA A 106 -7.07 -0.26 5.09
CA ALA A 106 -7.88 -1.47 4.92
C ALA A 106 -7.39 -2.37 3.78
N THR A 107 -6.95 -1.76 2.68
CA THR A 107 -6.76 -2.45 1.39
C THR A 107 -5.28 -2.71 1.08
N PHE A 108 -4.35 -1.92 1.63
CA PHE A 108 -2.93 -1.97 1.32
C PHE A 108 -2.09 -2.13 2.59
N THR A 109 -2.03 -1.10 3.44
CA THR A 109 -1.07 -1.01 4.56
C THR A 109 -1.24 -2.11 5.60
N CYS A 110 -2.47 -2.36 6.08
CA CYS A 110 -2.70 -3.37 7.10
C CYS A 110 -2.54 -4.81 6.59
N PRO A 111 -3.02 -5.15 5.36
CA PRO A 111 -2.60 -6.37 4.69
C PRO A 111 -1.07 -6.51 4.60
N GLY A 112 -0.37 -5.44 4.24
CA GLY A 112 1.08 -5.42 4.18
C GLY A 112 1.75 -5.76 5.52
N ILE A 113 1.37 -5.05 6.57
CA ILE A 113 1.82 -5.33 7.94
C ILE A 113 1.48 -6.77 8.37
N LYS A 114 0.32 -7.32 7.95
CA LYS A 114 -0.04 -8.70 8.26
C LYS A 114 0.88 -9.70 7.57
N ILE A 115 1.27 -9.46 6.32
CA ILE A 115 2.24 -10.32 5.62
C ILE A 115 3.59 -10.24 6.33
N ALA A 116 4.10 -9.04 6.62
CA ALA A 116 5.40 -8.85 7.27
C ALA A 116 5.46 -9.56 8.65
N SER A 117 4.49 -9.28 9.52
CA SER A 117 4.40 -9.91 10.85
C SER A 117 4.26 -11.44 10.75
N SER A 118 3.38 -11.94 9.89
CA SER A 118 3.18 -13.39 9.74
C SER A 118 4.43 -14.10 9.22
N MET A 119 5.18 -13.45 8.31
CA MET A 119 6.41 -14.02 7.77
C MET A 119 7.54 -14.03 8.80
N ALA A 120 7.66 -12.95 9.57
CA ALA A 120 8.66 -12.83 10.62
C ALA A 120 8.41 -13.83 11.77
N ASP A 121 7.15 -14.00 12.19
CA ASP A 121 6.78 -14.87 13.31
C ASP A 121 6.93 -16.37 12.98
N HIS A 122 6.75 -16.78 11.71
CA HIS A 122 6.62 -18.19 11.36
C HIS A 122 7.73 -18.75 10.47
N PHE A 123 8.51 -17.91 9.77
CA PHE A 123 9.43 -18.41 8.76
C PHE A 123 10.84 -17.85 8.92
N LEU A 124 11.01 -16.52 8.84
CA LEU A 124 12.34 -15.91 8.70
C LEU A 124 12.45 -14.61 9.55
N PRO A 125 12.52 -14.68 10.89
CA PRO A 125 12.44 -13.50 11.76
C PRO A 125 13.49 -12.43 11.47
N ASN A 126 14.65 -12.82 10.93
CA ASN A 126 15.77 -11.91 10.64
C ASN A 126 15.89 -11.55 9.15
N ASN A 127 14.99 -12.02 8.29
CA ASN A 127 15.06 -11.81 6.84
C ASN A 127 13.74 -11.31 6.24
N ILE A 128 12.95 -10.61 7.04
CA ILE A 128 11.78 -9.86 6.57
C ILE A 128 12.08 -8.40 6.75
N TRP A 129 11.91 -7.62 5.70
CA TRP A 129 12.08 -6.17 5.70
C TRP A 129 10.74 -5.52 5.32
N ASN A 130 10.46 -4.36 5.93
CA ASN A 130 9.28 -3.56 5.63
C ASN A 130 9.71 -2.11 5.41
N TYR A 131 9.05 -1.41 4.50
CA TYR A 131 9.24 0.02 4.28
C TYR A 131 7.93 0.80 4.36
N ARG A 132 8.07 2.10 4.60
CA ARG A 132 7.09 3.11 4.21
C ARG A 132 7.73 4.08 3.25
N TYR A 133 7.14 4.26 2.09
CA TYR A 133 7.57 5.28 1.15
C TYR A 133 6.94 6.63 1.50
N ASN A 134 7.77 7.64 1.74
CA ASN A 134 7.33 8.97 2.18
C ASN A 134 8.02 10.09 1.39
N VAL A 135 8.38 9.83 0.14
CA VAL A 135 8.96 10.85 -0.73
C VAL A 135 7.84 11.78 -1.22
N GLN A 136 7.92 13.05 -0.86
CA GLN A 136 6.88 14.03 -1.21
C GLN A 136 7.24 14.78 -2.48
N ALA A 137 6.26 14.95 -3.37
CA ALA A 137 6.37 15.80 -4.54
C ALA A 137 5.45 17.03 -4.42
N PRO A 138 5.94 18.26 -4.64
CA PRO A 138 5.14 19.47 -4.47
C PRO A 138 3.81 19.47 -5.23
N ARG A 139 3.80 18.90 -6.44
CA ARG A 139 2.59 18.76 -7.25
C ARG A 139 1.54 17.88 -6.56
N LEU A 140 1.91 16.70 -6.06
CA LEU A 140 1.01 15.76 -5.40
C LEU A 140 0.47 16.33 -4.09
N ILE A 141 1.33 17.00 -3.31
CA ILE A 141 0.91 17.74 -2.11
C ILE A 141 -0.11 18.85 -2.46
N SER A 142 0.14 19.63 -3.52
CA SER A 142 -0.79 20.69 -3.96
C SER A 142 -2.11 20.17 -4.55
N GLU A 143 -2.13 18.89 -4.96
CA GLU A 143 -3.32 18.18 -5.41
C GLU A 143 -4.04 17.47 -4.25
N GLY A 144 -3.47 17.47 -3.04
CA GLY A 144 -4.05 16.83 -1.86
C GLY A 144 -3.93 15.30 -1.86
N LEU A 145 -3.00 14.75 -2.63
CA LEU A 145 -2.80 13.29 -2.77
C LEU A 145 -1.71 12.72 -1.87
N GLY A 146 -0.90 13.58 -1.24
CA GLY A 146 0.16 13.10 -0.34
C GLY A 146 1.27 12.34 -1.08
N VAL A 147 1.59 11.15 -0.59
CA VAL A 147 2.45 10.14 -1.23
C VAL A 147 1.55 8.99 -1.69
N PRO A 148 1.08 9.01 -2.95
CA PRO A 148 0.09 8.06 -3.45
C PRO A 148 0.71 6.70 -3.74
N HIS A 149 -0.15 5.70 -3.90
CA HIS A 149 0.19 4.35 -4.32
C HIS A 149 1.20 4.31 -5.49
N ILE A 150 2.21 3.45 -5.37
CA ILE A 150 3.27 3.12 -6.32
C ILE A 150 4.15 4.30 -6.76
N PHE A 151 4.24 5.35 -5.92
CA PHE A 151 5.01 6.53 -6.27
C PHE A 151 6.53 6.29 -6.34
N GLU A 152 7.01 5.23 -5.70
CA GLU A 152 8.40 4.79 -5.64
C GLU A 152 8.89 4.06 -6.89
N LEU A 153 8.03 3.67 -7.83
CA LEU A 153 8.42 2.87 -9.00
C LEU A 153 9.59 3.49 -9.78
N SER A 154 9.59 4.81 -9.96
CA SER A 154 10.69 5.53 -10.62
C SER A 154 11.98 5.54 -9.79
N ALA A 155 11.90 5.43 -8.47
CA ALA A 155 13.07 5.29 -7.60
C ALA A 155 13.62 3.85 -7.60
N ILE A 156 12.76 2.83 -7.77
CA ILE A 156 13.17 1.43 -7.89
C ILE A 156 13.85 1.17 -9.24
N PHE A 157 13.17 1.48 -10.36
CA PHE A 157 13.63 1.11 -11.70
C PHE A 157 14.46 2.18 -12.39
N GLY A 158 14.48 3.40 -11.83
CA GLY A 158 15.14 4.56 -12.43
C GLY A 158 14.17 5.45 -13.21
N VAL A 159 14.47 6.74 -13.21
CA VAL A 159 13.64 7.78 -13.85
C VAL A 159 13.54 7.50 -15.35
N GLY A 160 12.31 7.38 -15.85
CA GLY A 160 12.01 7.09 -17.26
C GLY A 160 11.92 5.60 -17.61
N PHE A 161 12.19 4.69 -16.66
CA PHE A 161 12.11 3.24 -16.87
C PHE A 161 10.87 2.57 -16.25
N ALA A 162 10.05 3.32 -15.51
CA ALA A 162 8.81 2.81 -14.91
C ALA A 162 7.68 3.86 -14.92
N GLY A 163 7.10 4.09 -16.10
CA GLY A 163 5.96 4.99 -16.31
C GLY A 163 6.35 6.42 -16.71
N SER A 164 5.33 7.26 -16.96
CA SER A 164 5.51 8.71 -17.09
C SER A 164 6.19 9.23 -15.82
N SER A 165 6.94 10.32 -15.92
CA SER A 165 7.61 11.00 -14.81
C SER A 165 6.60 11.65 -13.84
N GLU A 166 5.68 10.85 -13.30
CA GLU A 166 4.53 11.25 -12.51
C GLU A 166 5.05 12.09 -11.34
N SER A 167 4.90 13.41 -11.45
CA SER A 167 5.52 14.45 -10.63
C SER A 167 7.07 14.54 -10.74
N SER A 168 7.53 15.54 -11.51
CA SER A 168 8.92 15.89 -11.88
C SER A 168 9.99 15.95 -10.77
N SER A 169 9.64 15.66 -9.53
CA SER A 169 10.52 15.76 -8.37
C SER A 169 11.77 14.87 -8.48
N TYR A 170 11.71 13.70 -9.10
CA TYR A 170 12.89 12.81 -9.25
C TYR A 170 13.96 13.34 -10.22
N GLY A 171 13.63 14.30 -11.09
CA GLY A 171 14.64 15.01 -11.89
C GLY A 171 15.28 16.19 -11.17
N SER A 172 14.84 16.48 -9.93
CA SER A 172 15.27 17.65 -9.16
C SER A 172 15.31 17.33 -7.65
N LEU A 173 14.31 17.79 -6.89
CA LEU A 173 14.23 17.72 -5.42
C LEU A 173 14.47 16.31 -4.85
N ASN A 174 13.92 15.29 -5.51
CA ASN A 174 13.94 13.90 -5.07
C ASN A 174 14.96 13.04 -5.83
N ALA A 175 15.88 13.62 -6.61
CA ALA A 175 16.87 12.85 -7.37
C ALA A 175 17.74 11.96 -6.46
N ALA A 176 18.05 12.41 -5.25
CA ALA A 176 18.93 11.71 -4.32
C ALA A 176 18.34 10.40 -3.75
N ILE A 177 17.01 10.22 -3.77
CA ILE A 177 16.38 8.99 -3.25
C ILE A 177 16.46 7.83 -4.24
N VAL A 178 16.60 8.12 -5.55
CA VAL A 178 16.65 7.12 -6.62
C VAL A 178 17.80 6.12 -6.41
N PRO A 179 19.08 6.54 -6.27
CA PRO A 179 20.15 5.58 -6.04
C PRO A 179 20.00 4.81 -4.71
N VAL A 180 19.45 5.44 -3.67
CA VAL A 180 19.20 4.78 -2.37
C VAL A 180 18.22 3.61 -2.52
N VAL A 181 17.04 3.88 -3.08
CA VAL A 181 15.98 2.88 -3.29
C VAL A 181 16.46 1.81 -4.26
N MET A 182 16.95 2.18 -5.44
CA MET A 182 17.41 1.24 -6.46
C MET A 182 18.46 0.25 -5.92
N HIS A 183 19.43 0.70 -5.12
CA HIS A 183 20.47 -0.18 -4.60
C HIS A 183 19.95 -1.17 -3.55
N TYR A 184 18.96 -0.81 -2.72
CA TYR A 184 18.33 -1.78 -1.80
C TYR A 184 17.67 -2.93 -2.58
N TRP A 185 16.90 -2.60 -3.63
CA TRP A 185 16.23 -3.60 -4.46
C TRP A 185 17.24 -4.47 -5.23
N ILE A 186 18.25 -3.86 -5.86
CA ILE A 186 19.33 -4.60 -6.54
C ILE A 186 20.02 -5.55 -5.56
N SER A 187 20.34 -5.07 -4.35
CA SER A 187 21.02 -5.88 -3.34
C SER A 187 20.22 -7.12 -3.01
N PHE A 188 18.93 -6.94 -2.75
CA PHE A 188 18.06 -8.05 -2.41
C PHE A 188 17.86 -9.01 -3.58
N VAL A 189 17.61 -8.53 -4.80
CA VAL A 189 17.43 -9.41 -5.96
C VAL A 189 18.66 -10.31 -6.16
N LYS A 190 19.86 -9.78 -5.91
CA LYS A 190 21.10 -10.54 -6.07
C LYS A 190 21.33 -11.58 -4.99
N ILE A 191 21.02 -11.27 -3.73
CA ILE A 191 21.48 -12.10 -2.59
C ILE A 191 20.49 -12.21 -1.42
N LEU A 192 19.24 -11.79 -1.60
CA LEU A 192 18.16 -11.88 -0.62
C LEU A 192 18.43 -11.11 0.68
N ASN A 193 19.16 -10.00 0.57
CA ASN A 193 19.42 -9.04 1.66
C ASN A 193 19.58 -7.63 1.07
N PRO A 194 18.84 -6.61 1.55
CA PRO A 194 18.88 -5.28 0.96
C PRO A 194 20.18 -4.52 1.29
N ASN A 195 20.95 -4.94 2.30
CA ASN A 195 22.05 -4.14 2.86
C ASN A 195 23.43 -4.38 2.23
N HIS A 196 23.65 -5.50 1.53
CA HIS A 196 25.00 -5.88 1.08
C HIS A 196 25.52 -5.00 -0.07
N PHE A 197 24.65 -4.67 -1.02
CA PHE A 197 24.94 -3.77 -2.13
C PHE A 197 24.15 -2.46 -2.04
N LYS A 198 23.70 -2.07 -0.83
CA LYS A 198 23.00 -0.80 -0.62
C LYS A 198 23.88 0.38 -1.03
N TYR A 199 23.25 1.50 -1.35
CA TYR A 199 23.98 2.75 -1.62
C TYR A 199 24.83 3.15 -0.40
N HIS A 200 26.04 3.67 -0.62
CA HIS A 200 27.04 3.81 0.45
C HIS A 200 26.58 4.72 1.59
N GLU A 201 25.81 5.76 1.28
CA GLU A 201 25.21 6.70 2.24
C GLU A 201 23.84 6.24 2.80
N ALA A 202 23.24 5.18 2.25
CA ALA A 202 21.97 4.69 2.77
C ALA A 202 22.16 4.14 4.20
N PRO A 203 21.19 4.27 5.11
CA PRO A 203 21.29 3.66 6.43
C PRO A 203 21.30 2.12 6.35
N TYR A 204 21.43 1.45 7.48
CA TYR A 204 21.17 0.02 7.53
C TYR A 204 19.65 -0.20 7.63
N TRP A 205 19.11 -1.06 6.78
CA TRP A 205 17.72 -1.50 6.84
C TRP A 205 17.61 -2.71 7.77
N GLU A 206 17.16 -2.45 8.99
CA GLU A 206 16.93 -3.50 9.98
C GLU A 206 15.71 -4.36 9.60
N PRO A 207 15.74 -5.68 9.88
CA PRO A 207 14.56 -6.53 9.69
C PRO A 207 13.34 -6.06 10.51
N TRP A 208 12.16 -6.55 10.14
CA TRP A 208 10.88 -6.32 10.81
C TRP A 208 10.98 -6.53 12.33
N GLY A 209 11.62 -7.61 12.76
CA GLY A 209 11.74 -7.98 14.16
C GLY A 209 10.50 -8.72 14.66
N SER A 210 10.02 -8.39 15.85
CA SER A 210 8.91 -9.06 16.53
C SER A 210 7.77 -8.10 16.89
N GLY A 211 6.56 -8.62 17.08
CA GLY A 211 5.40 -7.80 17.46
C GLY A 211 4.99 -6.85 16.34
N ASP A 212 4.75 -5.58 16.68
CA ASP A 212 4.37 -4.53 15.71
C ASP A 212 5.53 -4.13 14.77
N GLY A 213 6.75 -4.56 15.07
CA GLY A 213 7.91 -4.45 14.19
C GLY A 213 8.43 -3.03 13.94
N ARG A 214 9.46 -2.98 13.10
CA ARG A 214 10.10 -1.75 12.60
C ARG A 214 10.12 -1.77 11.08
N ARG A 215 10.19 -0.59 10.48
CA ARG A 215 10.29 -0.41 9.03
C ARG A 215 11.22 0.71 8.65
N LEU A 216 11.74 0.68 7.43
CA LEU A 216 12.52 1.78 6.89
C LEU A 216 11.58 2.83 6.28
N ARG A 217 11.63 4.07 6.77
CA ARG A 217 11.01 5.19 6.07
C ARG A 217 11.92 5.62 4.94
N LEU A 218 11.48 5.45 3.70
CA LEU A 218 12.18 5.93 2.51
C LEU A 218 11.72 7.36 2.23
N GLN A 219 12.61 8.31 2.45
CA GLN A 219 12.36 9.73 2.24
C GLN A 219 13.64 10.44 1.84
N THR A 220 13.57 11.28 0.82
CA THR A 220 14.70 12.10 0.38
C THR A 220 15.31 12.87 1.55
N ASN A 221 16.61 12.70 1.77
CA ASN A 221 17.40 13.32 2.85
C ASN A 221 16.98 12.96 4.30
N SER A 222 16.04 12.04 4.50
CA SER A 222 15.53 11.69 5.82
C SER A 222 15.09 10.22 5.87
N THR A 223 15.89 9.35 5.25
CA THR A 223 15.67 7.90 5.26
C THR A 223 16.20 7.33 6.57
N GLU A 224 15.34 6.69 7.36
CA GLU A 224 15.69 6.15 8.67
C GLU A 224 14.73 5.03 9.11
N MET A 225 15.15 4.23 10.09
CA MET A 225 14.28 3.21 10.70
C MET A 225 13.25 3.86 11.63
N GLU A 226 11.99 3.48 11.50
CA GLU A 226 10.89 3.90 12.37
C GLU A 226 10.14 2.71 12.97
N LEU A 227 9.46 2.94 14.09
CA LEU A 227 8.49 1.99 14.66
C LEU A 227 7.15 2.15 13.94
N ILE A 228 6.38 1.07 13.83
CA ILE A 228 4.97 1.19 13.45
C ILE A 228 4.22 2.00 14.53
N PRO A 229 3.54 3.10 14.18
CA PRO A 229 2.81 3.88 15.17
C PRO A 229 1.71 3.07 15.84
N GLN A 230 1.52 3.26 17.15
CA GLN A 230 0.50 2.55 17.93
C GLN A 230 -0.91 2.73 17.33
N GLY A 231 -1.24 3.93 16.83
CA GLY A 231 -2.53 4.19 16.18
C GLY A 231 -2.74 3.33 14.92
N LEU A 232 -1.70 3.14 14.10
CA LEU A 232 -1.77 2.27 12.92
C LEU A 232 -1.93 0.80 13.33
N SER A 233 -1.18 0.34 14.35
CA SER A 233 -1.34 -1.03 14.89
C SER A 233 -2.76 -1.30 15.41
N GLN A 234 -3.36 -0.32 16.11
CA GLN A 234 -4.75 -0.38 16.56
C GLN A 234 -5.74 -0.42 15.40
N ASN A 235 -5.54 0.41 14.38
CA ASN A 235 -6.35 0.40 13.17
C ASN A 235 -6.27 -0.95 12.44
N CYS A 236 -5.06 -1.50 12.26
CA CYS A 236 -4.88 -2.81 11.63
C CYS A 236 -5.50 -3.94 12.46
N SER A 237 -5.46 -3.85 13.79
CA SER A 237 -6.17 -4.78 14.67
C SER A 237 -7.69 -4.69 14.48
N MET A 238 -8.23 -3.48 14.37
CA MET A 238 -9.65 -3.28 14.05
C MET A 238 -10.01 -3.91 12.70
N TRP A 239 -9.27 -3.59 11.62
CA TRP A 239 -9.52 -4.15 10.28
C TRP A 239 -9.48 -5.67 10.27
N ARG A 240 -8.55 -6.28 11.02
CA ARG A 240 -8.50 -7.74 11.19
C ARG A 240 -9.79 -8.31 11.77
N THR A 241 -10.47 -7.60 12.69
CA THR A 241 -11.78 -8.04 13.20
C THR A 241 -12.91 -7.93 12.18
N LEU A 242 -12.73 -7.15 11.11
CA LEU A 242 -13.72 -6.93 10.06
C LEU A 242 -13.47 -7.81 8.81
N SER A 243 -12.33 -8.50 8.74
CA SER A 243 -11.92 -9.40 7.64
C SER A 243 -13.06 -10.27 7.09
N LYS A 244 -13.76 -10.99 7.96
CA LYS A 244 -14.89 -11.85 7.58
C LYS A 244 -16.08 -11.08 6.96
N GLU A 245 -16.36 -9.86 7.39
CA GLU A 245 -17.41 -9.02 6.79
C GLU A 245 -16.95 -8.33 5.51
N MET A 246 -15.64 -8.30 5.27
CA MET A 246 -15.02 -7.72 4.08
C MET A 246 -14.62 -8.79 3.06
N ASP A 247 -14.71 -10.07 3.42
CA ASP A 247 -14.30 -11.23 2.63
C ASP A 247 -12.81 -11.16 2.20
N VAL A 248 -11.92 -10.76 3.14
CA VAL A 248 -10.46 -10.64 2.97
C VAL A 248 -9.65 -11.34 4.07
#